data_AF-A0A955WQM7-F1
#
_entry.id   AF-A0A955WQM7-F1
#
_cell.length_a   1.000
_cell.length_b   1.000
_cell.length_c   1.000
_cell.angle_alpha   90.00
_cell.angle_beta   90.00
_cell.angle_gamma   90.00
#
_symmetry.space_group_name_H-M   'P 1'
#
loop_
_entity.id
_entity.type
_entity.pdbx_description
1 polymer ?
#
loop_
_entity_poly.entity_id
_entity_poly.type
_entity_poly.pdbx_seq_one_letter_code
_entity_poly.pdbx_strand_id
1 'polypeptide(L)'
;MNAALTWALALWLAPPTASVPVEFVAQGRAPWCSAAAVAMAANARGASLRLLPLVRALPVAAEGIAWVDLREHLAPTVEVLPFQGSRADLMAAVAAGAPAVVSVRRGAGRHALVITGRDSTRAGPLLARLHSAGLATTCHCITGEPTVEAVVAGVAQAAAADCDLVIGFGGGSAIDAAKAIAILARNPGNVTDHLEVIGHGRPITQPGLPCLAIPTTAGTGAEVTRNSGLASPEHRVKVSLRSPLMLPTVALVDPELTLDLPPALTASTGMDALTQLIEPYTCGRTNPLVDGLCVEALPRVARSLQRAATDGRDASARSDMALASLSGGLALANAGLGAVHGFAGPIGGMFSAPHGAVCAALLPHVMAANLQALRERSPRSPTLARYEHIARLLTGNPQAIAADGVAWVTRLCRELAIPGLGRWDIGPADFPEIVEKAQ
;
A
#
# COMPACT_ATOMS: atom_id res chain seq x y z
N MET A 1 -38.85 -22.98 -31.42
CA MET A 1 -38.38 -22.57 -32.77
C MET A 1 -38.36 -21.06 -32.83
N ASN A 2 -37.40 -20.44 -32.15
CA ASN A 2 -36.15 -19.89 -32.70
C ASN A 2 -36.29 -18.63 -33.55
N ALA A 3 -36.79 -17.57 -32.93
CA ALA A 3 -36.39 -16.20 -33.28
C ALA A 3 -34.96 -15.87 -32.79
N ALA A 4 -34.38 -16.67 -31.87
CA ALA A 4 -33.03 -16.46 -31.34
C ALA A 4 -31.90 -16.95 -32.27
N LEU A 5 -32.18 -17.94 -33.15
CA LEU A 5 -31.17 -18.50 -34.06
C LEU A 5 -30.99 -17.69 -35.36
N THR A 6 -31.98 -16.89 -35.76
CA THR A 6 -31.87 -16.00 -36.93
C THR A 6 -30.98 -14.78 -36.67
N TRP A 7 -30.93 -14.29 -35.42
CA TRP A 7 -30.09 -13.15 -35.04
C TRP A 7 -28.62 -13.51 -34.82
N ALA A 8 -28.34 -14.73 -34.35
CA ALA A 8 -26.97 -15.20 -34.15
C ALA A 8 -26.21 -15.41 -35.47
N LEU A 9 -26.90 -15.77 -36.55
CA LEU A 9 -26.27 -15.94 -37.87
C LEU A 9 -25.98 -14.61 -38.58
N ALA A 10 -26.82 -13.59 -38.37
CA ALA A 10 -26.65 -12.26 -38.96
C ALA A 10 -25.45 -11.49 -38.37
N LEU A 11 -25.16 -11.70 -37.08
CA LEU A 11 -24.01 -11.09 -36.39
C LEU A 11 -22.67 -11.75 -36.75
N TRP A 12 -22.66 -12.99 -37.25
CA TRP A 12 -21.43 -13.69 -37.62
C TRP A 12 -20.98 -13.41 -39.06
N LEU A 13 -21.89 -12.93 -39.92
CA LEU A 13 -21.65 -12.67 -41.35
C LEU A 13 -21.50 -11.18 -41.70
N ALA A 14 -21.65 -10.25 -40.76
CA ALA A 14 -21.48 -8.83 -41.01
C ALA A 14 -19.99 -8.42 -40.96
N PRO A 15 -19.45 -7.71 -41.97
CA PRO A 15 -18.08 -7.21 -41.93
C PRO A 15 -17.90 -6.15 -40.83
N PRO A 16 -16.67 -5.97 -40.33
CA PRO A 16 -16.40 -5.29 -39.06
C PRO A 16 -16.40 -3.77 -39.21
N THR A 17 -17.52 -3.17 -39.60
CA THR A 17 -17.74 -1.71 -39.52
C THR A 17 -19.24 -1.39 -39.40
N ALA A 18 -19.85 -1.63 -38.25
CA ALA A 18 -21.12 -0.98 -37.88
C ALA A 18 -21.33 -1.01 -36.36
N SER A 19 -21.53 0.16 -35.76
CA SER A 19 -21.92 0.35 -34.36
C SER A 19 -23.44 0.21 -34.19
N VAL A 20 -23.90 -0.53 -33.19
CA VAL A 20 -25.32 -0.61 -32.80
C VAL A 20 -25.45 -0.25 -31.31
N PRO A 21 -26.27 0.74 -30.92
CA PRO A 21 -26.50 1.08 -29.52
C PRO A 21 -27.64 0.24 -28.93
N VAL A 22 -27.54 -0.13 -27.64
CA VAL A 22 -28.64 -0.74 -26.89
C VAL A 22 -28.80 -0.03 -25.54
N GLU A 23 -29.96 0.59 -25.33
CA GLU A 23 -30.43 1.08 -24.02
C GLU A 23 -31.25 0.01 -23.30
N PHE A 24 -31.17 -0.06 -21.97
CA PHE A 24 -32.07 -0.85 -21.13
C PHE A 24 -32.81 0.04 -20.12
N VAL A 25 -34.15 -0.04 -20.16
CA VAL A 25 -35.08 0.57 -19.21
C VAL A 25 -35.43 -0.44 -18.11
N ALA A 26 -35.33 -0.05 -16.85
CA ALA A 26 -35.70 -0.87 -15.69
C ALA A 26 -37.05 -0.46 -15.09
N GLN A 27 -37.93 -1.43 -14.82
CA GLN A 27 -39.11 -1.28 -13.98
C GLN A 27 -39.24 -2.46 -12.99
N GLY A 28 -39.40 -2.16 -11.69
CA GLY A 28 -40.20 -3.00 -10.77
C GLY A 28 -39.51 -3.89 -9.72
N ARG A 29 -39.50 -3.39 -8.48
CA ARG A 29 -39.33 -3.94 -7.09
C ARG A 29 -39.30 -5.47 -6.79
N ALA A 30 -38.15 -5.90 -6.21
CA ALA A 30 -37.83 -6.92 -5.15
C ALA A 30 -38.15 -8.44 -5.36
N PRO A 31 -37.39 -9.42 -4.78
CA PRO A 31 -36.27 -9.36 -3.81
C PRO A 31 -34.95 -10.01 -4.30
N TRP A 32 -33.83 -9.62 -3.67
CA TRP A 32 -32.48 -10.12 -3.94
C TRP A 32 -32.30 -11.57 -3.43
N CYS A 33 -32.71 -12.55 -4.22
CA CYS A 33 -32.38 -13.97 -4.07
C CYS A 33 -32.46 -14.68 -5.42
N SER A 34 -31.52 -14.41 -6.34
CA SER A 34 -31.43 -15.19 -7.60
C SER A 34 -30.08 -15.15 -8.34
N ALA A 35 -29.00 -14.64 -7.73
CA ALA A 35 -27.65 -14.84 -8.31
C ALA A 35 -27.01 -16.18 -7.88
N ALA A 36 -27.32 -16.67 -6.67
CA ALA A 36 -26.76 -17.91 -6.15
C ALA A 36 -27.47 -19.18 -6.68
N ALA A 37 -28.77 -19.11 -6.96
CA ALA A 37 -29.55 -20.26 -7.45
C ALA A 37 -29.25 -20.62 -8.92
N VAL A 38 -28.86 -19.64 -9.74
CA VAL A 38 -28.43 -19.88 -11.13
C VAL A 38 -27.03 -20.51 -11.18
N ALA A 39 -26.17 -20.19 -10.22
CA ALA A 39 -24.79 -20.72 -10.16
C ALA A 39 -24.74 -22.22 -9.81
N MET A 40 -25.71 -22.76 -9.07
CA MET A 40 -25.70 -24.17 -8.66
C MET A 40 -26.19 -25.15 -9.73
N ALA A 41 -27.03 -24.72 -10.68
CA ALA A 41 -27.52 -25.60 -11.75
C ALA A 41 -26.54 -25.72 -12.94
N ALA A 42 -25.59 -24.80 -13.08
CA ALA A 42 -24.63 -24.79 -14.19
C ALA A 42 -23.41 -25.72 -13.99
N ASN A 43 -23.17 -26.23 -12.78
CA ASN A 43 -21.98 -27.04 -12.49
C ASN A 43 -22.09 -28.52 -12.91
N ALA A 44 -23.20 -28.94 -13.55
CA ALA A 44 -23.44 -30.34 -13.86
C ALA A 44 -23.12 -30.77 -15.30
N ARG A 45 -22.68 -29.88 -16.22
CA ARG A 45 -22.46 -30.25 -17.64
C ARG A 45 -21.25 -29.62 -18.35
N GLY A 46 -20.22 -29.20 -17.63
CA GLY A 46 -18.89 -28.96 -18.24
C GLY A 46 -18.83 -27.87 -19.31
N ALA A 47 -19.60 -26.78 -19.15
CA ALA A 47 -19.49 -25.58 -19.98
C ALA A 47 -19.17 -24.37 -19.10
N SER A 48 -18.12 -23.63 -19.46
CA SER A 48 -17.60 -22.45 -18.75
C SER A 48 -18.45 -21.21 -19.07
N LEU A 49 -19.21 -20.74 -18.07
CA LEU A 49 -19.87 -19.45 -18.10
C LEU A 49 -18.98 -18.40 -17.40
N ARG A 50 -18.58 -17.36 -18.14
CA ARG A 50 -17.88 -16.19 -17.59
C ARG A 50 -18.89 -15.25 -16.92
N LEU A 51 -18.97 -15.36 -15.59
CA LEU A 51 -19.30 -14.24 -14.72
C LEU A 51 -17.99 -13.67 -14.21
N LEU A 52 -17.76 -12.37 -14.38
CA LEU A 52 -16.60 -11.63 -13.88
C LEU A 52 -16.35 -11.96 -12.40
N PRO A 53 -15.26 -12.66 -12.05
CA PRO A 53 -14.80 -12.72 -10.69
C PRO A 53 -13.85 -11.54 -10.49
N LEU A 54 -14.33 -10.49 -9.80
CA LEU A 54 -13.41 -9.58 -9.12
C LEU A 54 -12.59 -10.44 -8.16
N VAL A 55 -11.30 -10.55 -8.44
CA VAL A 55 -10.27 -11.17 -7.60
C VAL A 55 -10.44 -12.68 -7.37
N ARG A 56 -10.36 -13.49 -8.44
CA ARG A 56 -9.82 -14.87 -8.30
C ARG A 56 -8.93 -15.23 -9.49
N ALA A 57 -7.77 -15.78 -9.15
CA ALA A 57 -6.70 -16.29 -10.01
C ALA A 57 -5.72 -15.24 -10.57
N LEU A 58 -4.88 -14.68 -9.69
CA LEU A 58 -3.49 -14.45 -10.07
C LEU A 58 -2.78 -15.81 -9.98
N PRO A 59 -2.36 -16.43 -11.10
CA PRO A 59 -1.40 -17.52 -11.01
C PRO A 59 -0.11 -16.88 -10.50
N VAL A 60 0.23 -17.16 -9.24
CA VAL A 60 1.56 -16.87 -8.70
C VAL A 60 2.52 -17.85 -9.37
N ALA A 61 2.92 -17.53 -10.59
CA ALA A 61 4.16 -18.05 -11.14
C ALA A 61 5.28 -17.42 -10.29
N ALA A 62 6.19 -18.28 -9.81
CA ALA A 62 7.44 -17.84 -9.22
C ALA A 62 8.13 -16.88 -10.20
N GLU A 63 8.65 -15.76 -9.68
CA GLU A 63 9.21 -14.62 -10.42
C GLU A 63 8.14 -13.70 -11.05
N GLY A 64 7.93 -12.50 -10.48
CA GLY A 64 7.01 -11.54 -11.10
C GLY A 64 6.83 -10.24 -10.33
N ILE A 65 7.19 -9.14 -11.00
CA ILE A 65 7.04 -7.75 -10.54
C ILE A 65 5.58 -7.31 -10.77
N ALA A 66 4.98 -6.65 -9.78
CA ALA A 66 3.60 -6.16 -9.87
C ALA A 66 3.56 -4.66 -10.24
N TRP A 67 2.71 -4.31 -11.21
CA TRP A 67 2.42 -2.93 -11.62
C TRP A 67 1.11 -2.45 -11.03
N VAL A 68 0.99 -1.14 -10.80
CA VAL A 68 -0.27 -0.49 -10.44
C VAL A 68 -0.36 0.83 -11.21
N ASP A 69 -1.27 0.93 -12.19
CA ASP A 69 -1.65 2.20 -12.85
C ASP A 69 -2.75 2.90 -12.03
N LEU A 70 -2.61 4.21 -11.80
CA LEU A 70 -3.42 5.00 -10.85
C LEU A 70 -4.16 6.21 -11.48
N ARG A 71 -4.40 6.24 -12.79
CA ARG A 71 -5.15 7.33 -13.47
C ARG A 71 -6.60 6.89 -13.79
N GLU A 72 -7.69 7.66 -13.67
CA GLU A 72 -7.99 9.05 -13.32
C GLU A 72 -9.22 9.11 -12.38
N HIS A 73 -9.30 10.12 -11.51
CA HIS A 73 -10.51 10.59 -10.81
C HIS A 73 -11.29 9.55 -9.96
N LEU A 74 -10.81 9.31 -8.74
CA LEU A 74 -11.56 8.69 -7.61
C LEU A 74 -12.46 7.47 -7.94
N ALA A 75 -11.83 6.27 -7.88
CA ALA A 75 -12.37 4.89 -7.71
C ALA A 75 -13.02 4.19 -8.92
N PRO A 76 -12.92 2.84 -9.08
CA PRO A 76 -12.01 1.85 -8.48
C PRO A 76 -11.37 0.95 -9.57
N THR A 77 -10.21 1.28 -10.11
CA THR A 77 -9.41 0.28 -10.85
C THR A 77 -7.94 0.64 -10.71
N VAL A 78 -7.37 0.24 -9.58
CA VAL A 78 -5.95 -0.11 -9.54
C VAL A 78 -5.79 -1.29 -10.49
N GLU A 79 -5.28 -1.05 -11.69
CA GLU A 79 -5.01 -2.13 -12.63
C GLU A 79 -3.67 -2.76 -12.26
N VAL A 80 -3.75 -3.94 -11.63
CA VAL A 80 -2.58 -4.75 -11.34
C VAL A 80 -2.27 -5.62 -12.55
N LEU A 81 -1.32 -5.18 -13.38
CA LEU A 81 -0.91 -5.96 -14.55
C LEU A 81 0.23 -6.92 -14.15
N PRO A 82 0.08 -8.25 -14.34
CA PRO A 82 1.18 -9.18 -14.18
C PRO A 82 2.19 -8.94 -15.32
N PHE A 83 3.42 -8.59 -14.98
CA PHE A 83 4.48 -8.44 -15.97
C PHE A 83 4.97 -9.81 -16.44
N GLN A 84 4.93 -10.05 -17.76
CA GLN A 84 5.30 -11.32 -18.39
C GLN A 84 6.76 -11.35 -18.90
N GLY A 85 7.55 -10.30 -18.64
CA GLY A 85 8.96 -10.23 -19.02
C GLY A 85 9.93 -10.44 -17.85
N SER A 86 11.22 -10.51 -18.14
CA SER A 86 12.28 -10.51 -17.13
C SER A 86 12.45 -9.14 -16.48
N ARG A 87 13.03 -9.05 -15.28
CA ARG A 87 13.42 -7.77 -14.64
C ARG A 87 14.24 -6.85 -15.58
N ALA A 88 14.97 -7.40 -16.55
CA ALA A 88 15.66 -6.63 -17.57
C ALA A 88 14.71 -6.03 -18.61
N ASP A 89 13.70 -6.78 -19.08
CA ASP A 89 12.67 -6.32 -20.02
C ASP A 89 11.82 -5.20 -19.41
N LEU A 90 11.61 -5.25 -18.09
CA LEU A 90 10.92 -4.21 -17.35
C LEU A 90 11.63 -2.88 -17.41
N MET A 91 12.94 -2.92 -17.17
CA MET A 91 13.80 -1.76 -17.16
C MET A 91 14.02 -1.22 -18.58
N ALA A 92 14.02 -2.12 -19.57
CA ALA A 92 14.01 -1.76 -20.98
C ALA A 92 12.68 -1.08 -21.38
N ALA A 93 11.53 -1.54 -20.88
CA ALA A 93 10.22 -0.93 -21.17
C ALA A 93 10.09 0.48 -20.54
N VAL A 94 10.57 0.66 -19.31
CA VAL A 94 10.70 1.98 -18.67
C VAL A 94 11.62 2.92 -19.46
N ALA A 95 12.70 2.39 -20.05
CA ALA A 95 13.63 3.16 -20.88
C ALA A 95 13.13 3.42 -22.32
N ALA A 96 12.31 2.52 -22.89
CA ALA A 96 11.97 2.51 -24.32
C ALA A 96 10.60 3.14 -24.67
N GLY A 97 9.73 3.41 -23.69
CA GLY A 97 8.51 4.19 -23.92
C GLY A 97 7.52 3.65 -24.97
N ALA A 98 7.33 2.32 -25.09
CA ALA A 98 6.32 1.70 -25.95
C ALA A 98 5.73 0.40 -25.34
N PRO A 99 4.61 -0.15 -25.85
CA PRO A 99 3.22 0.19 -25.54
C PRO A 99 2.54 -0.90 -24.70
N ALA A 100 2.78 -0.90 -23.39
CA ALA A 100 1.77 -1.16 -22.34
C ALA A 100 1.88 -0.04 -21.29
N VAL A 101 2.20 1.13 -21.84
CA VAL A 101 2.79 2.30 -21.23
C VAL A 101 1.63 3.19 -20.86
N VAL A 102 1.50 3.49 -19.56
CA VAL A 102 1.05 4.81 -19.12
C VAL A 102 1.74 5.78 -20.06
N SER A 103 1.00 6.39 -20.99
CA SER A 103 1.51 7.37 -21.93
C SER A 103 2.17 8.53 -21.18
N VAL A 104 3.40 8.33 -20.72
CA VAL A 104 4.34 9.40 -20.47
C VAL A 104 4.77 9.76 -21.88
N ARG A 105 4.09 10.77 -22.44
CA ARG A 105 4.55 11.50 -23.62
C ARG A 105 6.07 11.60 -23.56
N ARG A 106 6.77 11.36 -24.68
CA ARG A 106 8.17 11.78 -24.89
C ARG A 106 8.35 13.18 -24.29
N GLY A 107 8.97 13.24 -23.12
CA GLY A 107 8.67 14.24 -22.09
C GLY A 107 8.84 13.65 -20.67
N ALA A 108 8.99 12.33 -20.55
CA ALA A 108 9.62 11.68 -19.38
C ALA A 108 11.02 12.27 -19.18
N GLY A 109 11.32 12.65 -17.95
CA GLY A 109 12.34 13.64 -17.65
C GLY A 109 13.76 13.38 -18.17
N ARG A 110 14.48 14.46 -18.48
CA ARG A 110 15.92 14.45 -18.81
C ARG A 110 16.79 14.17 -17.59
N HIS A 111 16.31 14.51 -16.39
CA HIS A 111 17.07 14.42 -15.14
C HIS A 111 16.20 13.99 -13.96
N ALA A 112 16.51 12.84 -13.38
CA ALA A 112 15.80 12.30 -12.22
C ALA A 112 16.48 12.67 -10.90
N LEU A 113 15.70 13.15 -9.93
CA LEU A 113 16.11 13.16 -8.53
C LEU A 113 15.77 11.80 -7.91
N VAL A 114 16.79 11.01 -7.56
CA VAL A 114 16.66 9.68 -6.96
C VAL A 114 16.79 9.79 -5.45
N ILE A 115 15.67 9.59 -4.76
CA ILE A 115 15.60 9.56 -3.30
C ILE A 115 15.90 8.15 -2.83
N THR A 116 16.86 8.02 -1.92
CA THR A 116 17.29 6.75 -1.36
C THR A 116 17.22 6.76 0.17
N GLY A 117 17.50 5.61 0.79
CA GLY A 117 17.63 5.52 2.25
C GLY A 117 18.91 6.20 2.75
N ARG A 118 19.57 5.56 3.72
CA ARG A 118 20.80 6.07 4.35
C ARG A 118 21.90 6.42 3.34
N ASP A 119 22.00 5.65 2.27
CA ASP A 119 22.94 5.83 1.18
C ASP A 119 22.33 5.33 -0.14
N SER A 120 23.05 5.58 -1.23
CA SER A 120 22.68 5.18 -2.59
C SER A 120 23.24 3.83 -3.01
N THR A 121 23.96 3.09 -2.15
CA THR A 121 24.66 1.86 -2.53
C THR A 121 23.70 0.81 -3.09
N ARG A 122 22.55 0.60 -2.43
CA ARG A 122 21.50 -0.32 -2.90
C ARG A 122 20.86 0.13 -4.22
N ALA A 123 20.90 1.43 -4.53
CA ALA A 123 20.39 1.99 -5.77
C ALA A 123 21.39 1.89 -6.94
N GLY A 124 22.63 1.46 -6.72
CA GLY A 124 23.66 1.36 -7.76
C GLY A 124 23.19 0.69 -9.07
N PRO A 125 22.56 -0.50 -9.02
CA PRO A 125 22.01 -1.15 -10.22
C PRO A 125 20.91 -0.34 -10.93
N LEU A 126 20.08 0.38 -10.18
CA LEU A 126 19.06 1.28 -10.75
C LEU A 126 19.72 2.47 -11.43
N LEU A 127 20.67 3.13 -10.75
CA LEU A 127 21.40 4.29 -11.28
C LEU A 127 22.14 3.95 -12.58
N ALA A 128 22.82 2.80 -12.65
CA ALA A 128 23.48 2.33 -13.85
C ALA A 128 22.51 2.12 -15.02
N ARG A 129 21.31 1.60 -14.74
CA ARG A 129 20.25 1.41 -15.76
C ARG A 129 19.68 2.74 -16.24
N LEU A 130 19.39 3.67 -15.32
CA LEU A 130 18.93 5.02 -15.68
C LEU A 130 19.96 5.74 -16.56
N HIS A 131 21.24 5.66 -16.21
CA HIS A 131 22.33 6.22 -17.00
C HIS A 131 22.42 5.59 -18.39
N SER A 132 22.33 4.25 -18.48
CA SER A 132 22.35 3.53 -19.77
C SER A 132 21.14 3.87 -20.65
N ALA A 133 20.02 4.26 -20.04
CA ALA A 133 18.83 4.75 -20.73
C ALA A 133 18.92 6.24 -21.14
N GLY A 134 20.04 6.92 -20.85
CA GLY A 134 20.26 8.33 -21.18
C GLY A 134 19.62 9.32 -20.20
N LEU A 135 19.17 8.87 -19.02
CA LEU A 135 18.66 9.74 -17.96
C LEU A 135 19.80 10.19 -17.05
N ALA A 136 19.95 11.51 -16.88
CA ALA A 136 20.80 12.07 -15.84
C ALA A 136 20.18 11.80 -14.46
N THR A 137 21.01 11.64 -13.43
CA THR A 137 20.53 11.37 -12.08
C THR A 137 21.25 12.22 -11.05
N THR A 138 20.49 12.72 -10.08
CA THR A 138 20.99 13.36 -8.86
C THR A 138 20.46 12.55 -7.68
N CYS A 139 21.33 12.17 -6.73
CA CYS A 139 20.90 11.39 -5.56
C CYS A 139 20.64 12.29 -4.34
N HIS A 140 19.60 11.96 -3.58
CA HIS A 140 19.30 12.56 -2.28
C HIS A 140 19.00 11.43 -1.28
N CYS A 141 19.63 11.46 -0.10
CA CYS A 141 19.57 10.36 0.87
C CYS A 141 18.74 10.75 2.08
N ILE A 142 17.83 9.87 2.51
CA ILE A 142 16.98 10.04 3.68
C ILE A 142 17.37 9.00 4.73
N THR A 143 17.91 9.48 5.86
CA THR A 143 18.27 8.61 6.99
C THR A 143 17.17 8.64 8.03
N GLY A 144 16.57 7.48 8.34
CA GLY A 144 15.51 7.38 9.33
C GLY A 144 14.18 7.93 8.82
N GLU A 145 13.44 8.64 9.66
CA GLU A 145 12.21 9.34 9.29
C GLU A 145 12.54 10.62 8.50
N PRO A 146 11.85 10.92 7.39
CA PRO A 146 12.14 12.11 6.60
C PRO A 146 11.70 13.36 7.36
N THR A 147 12.60 14.34 7.51
CA THR A 147 12.24 15.62 8.16
C THR A 147 11.75 16.64 7.14
N VAL A 148 11.05 17.67 7.62
CA VAL A 148 10.64 18.82 6.79
C VAL A 148 11.87 19.47 6.13
N GLU A 149 12.96 19.62 6.87
CA GLU A 149 14.20 20.22 6.37
C GLU A 149 14.86 19.36 5.27
N ALA A 150 14.86 18.03 5.43
CA ALA A 150 15.37 17.12 4.41
C ALA A 150 14.58 17.22 3.11
N VAL A 151 13.24 17.33 3.20
CA VAL A 151 12.38 17.54 2.03
C VAL A 151 12.66 18.89 1.37
N VAL A 152 12.78 19.98 2.14
CA VAL A 152 13.11 21.31 1.60
C VAL A 152 14.47 21.29 0.88
N ALA A 153 15.48 20.63 1.45
CA ALA A 153 16.77 20.45 0.81
C ALA A 153 16.66 19.64 -0.50
N GLY A 154 15.85 18.59 -0.51
CA GLY A 154 15.57 17.80 -1.71
C GLY A 154 14.88 18.60 -2.82
N VAL A 155 13.94 19.49 -2.46
CA VAL A 155 13.29 20.41 -3.42
C VAL A 155 14.30 21.38 -4.02
N ALA A 156 15.16 21.98 -3.19
CA ALA A 156 16.21 22.88 -3.68
C ALA A 156 17.20 22.16 -4.60
N GLN A 157 17.56 20.91 -4.27
CA GLN A 157 18.42 20.08 -5.09
C GLN A 157 17.78 19.68 -6.42
N ALA A 158 16.46 19.39 -6.43
CA ALA A 158 15.70 19.14 -7.64
C ALA A 158 15.75 20.34 -8.59
N ALA A 159 15.51 21.55 -8.05
CA ALA A 159 15.53 22.79 -8.82
C ALA A 159 16.93 23.13 -9.36
N ALA A 160 17.97 22.99 -8.54
CA ALA A 160 19.34 23.28 -8.94
C ALA A 160 19.86 22.35 -10.05
N ALA A 161 19.38 21.11 -10.08
CA ALA A 161 19.74 20.11 -11.09
C ALA A 161 18.73 20.03 -12.26
N ASP A 162 17.76 20.95 -12.34
CA ASP A 162 16.69 20.95 -13.35
C ASP A 162 15.98 19.59 -13.47
N CYS A 163 15.72 18.96 -12.32
CA CYS A 163 15.07 17.65 -12.26
C CYS A 163 13.60 17.74 -12.65
N ASP A 164 13.19 16.88 -13.56
CA ASP A 164 11.84 16.79 -14.13
C ASP A 164 11.14 15.45 -13.80
N LEU A 165 11.80 14.60 -13.01
CA LEU A 165 11.29 13.33 -12.48
C LEU A 165 11.81 13.12 -11.04
N VAL A 166 10.99 12.57 -10.15
CA VAL A 166 11.42 12.11 -8.82
C VAL A 166 11.23 10.59 -8.72
N ILE A 167 12.25 9.88 -8.22
CA ILE A 167 12.20 8.43 -8.01
C ILE A 167 12.46 8.15 -6.53
N GLY A 168 11.48 7.60 -5.81
CA GLY A 168 11.66 7.07 -4.47
C GLY A 168 12.10 5.61 -4.52
N PHE A 169 13.35 5.31 -4.17
CA PHE A 169 13.90 3.96 -4.09
C PHE A 169 14.33 3.64 -2.66
N GLY A 170 13.49 2.95 -1.90
CA GLY A 170 13.78 2.71 -0.49
C GLY A 170 12.59 2.17 0.31
N GLY A 171 12.63 2.32 1.63
CA GLY A 171 11.45 2.08 2.47
C GLY A 171 10.49 3.26 2.45
N GLY A 172 9.47 3.22 3.32
CA GLY A 172 8.45 4.26 3.41
C GLY A 172 9.02 5.69 3.53
N SER A 173 10.10 5.88 4.31
CA SER A 173 10.75 7.19 4.44
C SER A 173 11.24 7.81 3.13
N ALA A 174 11.87 7.01 2.27
CA ALA A 174 12.38 7.49 0.99
C ALA A 174 11.22 7.78 0.01
N ILE A 175 10.16 6.96 0.05
CA ILE A 175 8.96 7.13 -0.78
C ILE A 175 8.16 8.35 -0.34
N ASP A 176 7.99 8.55 0.98
CA ASP A 176 7.31 9.73 1.53
C ASP A 176 8.08 11.01 1.22
N ALA A 177 9.41 11.01 1.37
CA ALA A 177 10.23 12.13 0.93
C ALA A 177 10.12 12.38 -0.58
N ALA A 178 10.14 11.33 -1.41
CA ALA A 178 9.98 11.46 -2.86
C ALA A 178 8.63 12.10 -3.24
N LYS A 179 7.52 11.64 -2.67
CA LYS A 179 6.19 12.23 -2.88
C LYS A 179 6.15 13.69 -2.44
N ALA A 180 6.70 14.00 -1.27
CA ALA A 180 6.73 15.36 -0.73
C ALA A 180 7.59 16.30 -1.60
N ILE A 181 8.78 15.86 -2.01
CA ILE A 181 9.66 16.65 -2.91
C ILE A 181 8.98 16.85 -4.26
N ALA A 182 8.41 15.80 -4.85
CA ALA A 182 7.75 15.87 -6.15
C ALA A 182 6.60 16.89 -6.17
N ILE A 183 5.76 16.90 -5.13
CA ILE A 183 4.62 17.82 -5.06
C ILE A 183 5.08 19.26 -4.76
N LEU A 184 6.03 19.45 -3.86
CA LEU A 184 6.52 20.78 -3.46
C LEU A 184 7.38 21.44 -4.54
N ALA A 185 8.06 20.67 -5.38
CA ALA A 185 8.85 21.21 -6.50
C ALA A 185 8.01 22.03 -7.50
N ARG A 186 6.69 21.79 -7.59
CA ARG A 186 5.76 22.56 -8.44
C ARG A 186 4.75 23.41 -7.67
N ASN A 187 4.78 23.35 -6.35
CA ASN A 187 3.94 24.15 -5.46
C ASN A 187 4.86 24.95 -4.52
N PRO A 188 5.59 25.97 -5.03
CA PRO A 188 6.52 26.74 -4.24
C PRO A 188 5.80 27.56 -3.18
N GLY A 189 6.42 27.67 -2.00
CA GLY A 189 5.84 28.33 -0.83
C GLY A 189 6.47 27.78 0.43
N ASN A 190 6.01 28.22 1.59
CA ASN A 190 6.44 27.62 2.85
C ASN A 190 5.78 26.25 2.99
N VAL A 191 6.58 25.19 3.22
CA VAL A 191 6.05 23.83 3.40
C VAL A 191 5.05 23.80 4.56
N THR A 192 5.27 24.59 5.61
CA THR A 192 4.35 24.69 6.75
C THR A 192 2.96 25.19 6.38
N ASP A 193 2.77 25.86 5.24
CA ASP A 193 1.43 26.24 4.78
C ASP A 193 0.55 25.02 4.50
N HIS A 194 1.16 23.90 4.12
CA HIS A 194 0.46 22.68 3.70
C HIS A 194 0.48 21.55 4.73
N LEU A 195 1.29 21.66 5.79
CA LEU A 195 1.40 20.61 6.81
C LEU A 195 0.17 20.59 7.72
N GLU A 196 -0.31 19.38 8.01
CA GLU A 196 -1.28 19.15 9.09
C GLU A 196 -0.59 19.34 10.46
N VAL A 197 -1.37 19.61 11.51
CA VAL A 197 -0.95 19.79 12.92
C VAL A 197 -0.23 21.11 13.21
N ILE A 198 0.88 21.41 12.52
CA ILE A 198 1.72 22.60 12.80
C ILE A 198 1.52 23.73 11.79
N GLY A 199 0.78 23.45 10.72
CA GLY A 199 0.66 24.30 9.56
C GLY A 199 -0.73 24.88 9.32
N HIS A 200 -0.89 25.57 8.20
CA HIS A 200 -2.18 26.14 7.80
C HIS A 200 -3.10 25.13 7.10
N GLY A 201 -2.63 23.90 6.83
CA GLY A 201 -3.39 22.85 6.17
C GLY A 201 -3.95 23.26 4.80
N ARG A 202 -3.30 24.20 4.11
CA ARG A 202 -3.78 24.73 2.83
C ARG A 202 -3.74 23.65 1.76
N PRO A 203 -4.78 23.53 0.92
CA PRO A 203 -4.82 22.49 -0.10
C PRO A 203 -3.71 22.72 -1.14
N ILE A 204 -3.09 21.62 -1.54
CA ILE A 204 -2.21 21.60 -2.71
C ILE A 204 -3.09 21.62 -3.97
N THR A 205 -2.85 22.58 -4.85
CA THR A 205 -3.72 22.82 -6.02
C THR A 205 -3.09 22.46 -7.36
N GLN A 206 -1.75 22.39 -7.45
CA GLN A 206 -1.06 22.04 -8.69
C GLN A 206 -0.48 20.62 -8.64
N PRO A 207 -0.53 19.85 -9.74
CA PRO A 207 0.17 18.58 -9.84
C PRO A 207 1.68 18.76 -9.63
N GLY A 208 2.30 17.76 -8.99
CA GLY A 208 3.75 17.70 -8.77
C GLY A 208 4.53 17.28 -10.01
N LEU A 209 5.85 17.13 -9.83
CA LEU A 209 6.65 16.35 -10.77
C LEU A 209 6.14 14.90 -10.80
N PRO A 210 6.26 14.18 -11.94
CA PRO A 210 6.05 12.74 -11.96
C PRO A 210 6.87 12.06 -10.86
N CYS A 211 6.24 11.13 -10.15
CA CYS A 211 6.86 10.42 -9.03
C CYS A 211 6.78 8.91 -9.26
N LEU A 212 7.92 8.23 -9.31
CA LEU A 212 8.03 6.78 -9.37
C LEU A 212 8.37 6.24 -7.98
N ALA A 213 7.54 5.35 -7.43
CA ALA A 213 7.80 4.71 -6.14
C ALA A 213 8.25 3.26 -6.31
N ILE A 214 9.42 2.94 -5.77
CA ILE A 214 10.06 1.62 -5.85
C ILE A 214 10.36 1.16 -4.41
N PRO A 215 9.38 0.51 -3.74
CA PRO A 215 9.59 -0.01 -2.39
C PRO A 215 10.65 -1.11 -2.38
N THR A 216 11.54 -0.99 -1.40
CA THR A 216 12.57 -2.00 -1.07
C THR A 216 12.30 -2.62 0.31
N THR A 217 11.13 -2.34 0.87
CA THR A 217 10.59 -2.90 2.12
C THR A 217 9.15 -3.33 1.90
N ALA A 218 8.73 -4.41 2.55
CA ALA A 218 7.32 -4.81 2.61
C ALA A 218 6.76 -4.41 3.99
N GLY A 219 6.08 -3.26 4.06
CA GLY A 219 5.47 -2.76 5.29
C GLY A 219 4.51 -1.60 5.08
N THR A 220 5.03 -0.45 4.66
CA THR A 220 4.29 0.82 4.74
C THR A 220 3.19 1.00 3.70
N GLY A 221 3.28 0.31 2.56
CA GLY A 221 2.40 0.53 1.39
C GLY A 221 2.43 1.97 0.84
N ALA A 222 3.44 2.77 1.20
CA ALA A 222 3.53 4.19 0.91
C ALA A 222 3.48 4.51 -0.59
N GLU A 223 3.89 3.56 -1.43
CA GLU A 223 3.88 3.61 -2.89
C GLU A 223 2.48 3.74 -3.51
N VAL A 224 1.42 3.42 -2.76
CA VAL A 224 0.01 3.49 -3.21
C VAL A 224 -0.85 4.38 -2.31
N THR A 225 -0.23 5.35 -1.65
CA THR A 225 -0.91 6.27 -0.72
C THR A 225 -0.71 7.74 -1.10
N ARG A 226 -1.62 8.58 -0.62
CA ARG A 226 -1.72 10.01 -0.96
C ARG A 226 -1.23 10.95 0.15
N ASN A 227 -0.48 10.42 1.10
CA ASN A 227 0.08 11.14 2.24
C ASN A 227 1.59 10.94 2.33
N SER A 228 2.27 11.81 3.04
CA SER A 228 3.68 11.66 3.41
C SER A 228 3.85 12.08 4.85
N GLY A 229 4.35 11.19 5.69
CA GLY A 229 4.63 11.49 7.09
C GLY A 229 6.02 12.12 7.21
N LEU A 230 6.10 13.34 7.72
CA LEU A 230 7.36 14.07 7.90
C LEU A 230 7.57 14.35 9.38
N ALA A 231 8.79 14.16 9.88
CA ALA A 231 9.16 14.57 11.22
C ALA A 231 9.38 16.09 11.26
N SER A 232 8.89 16.74 12.32
CA SER A 232 9.29 18.09 12.71
C SER A 232 10.00 18.00 14.06
N PRO A 233 11.35 17.93 14.06
CA PRO A 233 12.13 17.87 15.31
C PRO A 233 11.90 19.09 16.20
N GLU A 234 11.74 20.28 15.60
CA GLU A 234 11.44 21.54 16.31
C GLU A 234 10.17 21.43 17.17
N HIS A 235 9.11 20.86 16.61
CA HIS A 235 7.81 20.75 17.29
C HIS A 235 7.60 19.41 18.00
N ARG A 236 8.56 18.48 17.93
CA ARG A 236 8.46 17.11 18.49
C ARG A 236 7.18 16.38 18.07
N VAL A 237 6.81 16.53 16.80
CA VAL A 237 5.62 15.90 16.21
C VAL A 237 5.95 15.33 14.83
N LYS A 238 5.18 14.30 14.45
CA LYS A 238 5.13 13.82 13.08
C LYS A 238 3.93 14.45 12.39
N VAL A 239 4.19 15.19 11.33
CA VAL A 239 3.19 15.91 10.54
C VAL A 239 2.91 15.14 9.26
N SER A 240 1.76 15.39 8.63
CA SER A 240 1.44 14.75 7.36
C SER A 240 1.17 15.80 6.30
N LEU A 241 1.82 15.64 5.15
CA LEU A 241 1.44 16.31 3.91
C LEU A 241 0.48 15.39 3.17
N ARG A 242 -0.72 15.89 2.81
CA ARG A 242 -1.76 15.08 2.15
C ARG A 242 -2.34 15.80 0.94
N SER A 243 -2.43 15.10 -0.17
CA SER A 243 -3.20 15.55 -1.33
C SER A 243 -3.49 14.38 -2.26
N PRO A 244 -4.67 14.30 -2.90
CA PRO A 244 -4.91 13.36 -3.99
C PRO A 244 -3.85 13.42 -5.11
N LEU A 245 -3.20 14.58 -5.28
CA LEU A 245 -2.15 14.82 -6.27
C LEU A 245 -0.78 14.22 -5.87
N MET A 246 -0.66 13.65 -4.67
CA MET A 246 0.58 13.04 -4.17
C MET A 246 0.67 11.52 -4.40
N LEU A 247 -0.35 10.90 -5.00
CA LEU A 247 -0.23 9.51 -5.42
C LEU A 247 0.93 9.38 -6.41
N PRO A 248 1.86 8.44 -6.21
CA PRO A 248 2.90 8.18 -7.20
C PRO A 248 2.27 7.89 -8.56
N THR A 249 2.90 8.40 -9.61
CA THR A 249 2.47 8.15 -10.99
C THR A 249 2.56 6.67 -11.32
N VAL A 250 3.56 5.98 -10.75
CA VAL A 250 3.78 4.54 -10.91
C VAL A 250 4.34 4.00 -9.59
N ALA A 251 3.86 2.83 -9.18
CA ALA A 251 4.46 1.99 -8.15
C ALA A 251 5.05 0.72 -8.79
N LEU A 252 6.35 0.46 -8.57
CA LEU A 252 7.05 -0.73 -9.04
C LEU A 252 7.39 -1.63 -7.85
N VAL A 253 6.57 -2.65 -7.63
CA VAL A 253 6.72 -3.56 -6.50
C VAL A 253 7.45 -4.82 -6.95
N ASP A 254 8.75 -4.86 -6.66
CA ASP A 254 9.61 -6.00 -6.94
C ASP A 254 10.05 -6.68 -5.62
N PRO A 255 9.52 -7.88 -5.30
CA PRO A 255 9.87 -8.60 -4.09
C PRO A 255 11.37 -8.89 -3.94
N GLU A 256 12.12 -9.00 -5.04
CA GLU A 256 13.56 -9.24 -4.99
C GLU A 256 14.33 -8.11 -4.31
N LEU A 257 13.80 -6.88 -4.40
CA LEU A 257 14.38 -5.71 -3.73
C LEU A 257 14.26 -5.78 -2.21
N THR A 258 13.57 -6.79 -1.67
CA THR A 258 13.43 -7.00 -0.23
C THR A 258 14.33 -8.12 0.32
N LEU A 259 14.99 -8.89 -0.55
CA LEU A 259 15.76 -10.09 -0.16
C LEU A 259 16.88 -9.79 0.85
N ASP A 260 17.54 -8.65 0.70
CA ASP A 260 18.67 -8.22 1.53
C ASP A 260 18.24 -7.45 2.80
N LEU A 261 16.95 -7.37 3.11
CA LEU A 261 16.50 -6.70 4.33
C LEU A 261 16.92 -7.50 5.57
N PRO A 262 17.52 -6.85 6.58
CA PRO A 262 17.82 -7.50 7.85
C PRO A 262 16.58 -8.13 8.48
N PRO A 263 16.72 -9.27 9.21
CA PRO A 263 15.62 -9.94 9.89
C PRO A 263 14.74 -9.02 10.75
N ALA A 264 15.37 -8.18 11.60
CA ALA A 264 14.65 -7.26 12.48
C ALA A 264 13.85 -6.19 11.70
N LEU A 265 14.38 -5.74 10.56
CA LEU A 265 13.66 -4.79 9.71
C LEU A 265 12.49 -5.48 8.99
N THR A 266 12.71 -6.70 8.47
CA THR A 266 11.66 -7.53 7.87
C THR A 266 10.52 -7.80 8.86
N ALA A 267 10.85 -8.13 10.11
CA ALA A 267 9.90 -8.35 11.18
C ALA A 267 9.05 -7.10 11.46
N SER A 268 9.70 -5.97 11.73
CA SER A 268 8.99 -4.73 12.08
C SER A 268 8.17 -4.15 10.91
N THR A 269 8.68 -4.18 9.68
CA THR A 269 7.90 -3.72 8.51
C THR A 269 6.78 -4.70 8.18
N GLY A 270 7.00 -6.01 8.28
CA GLY A 270 5.94 -6.99 8.03
C GLY A 270 4.82 -6.94 9.08
N MET A 271 5.14 -6.63 10.32
CA MET A 271 4.15 -6.36 11.37
C MET A 271 3.37 -5.06 11.13
N ASP A 272 4.00 -4.04 10.54
CA ASP A 272 3.30 -2.84 10.07
C ASP A 272 2.27 -3.21 8.97
N ALA A 273 2.67 -3.99 7.97
CA ALA A 273 1.74 -4.50 6.95
C ALA A 273 0.59 -5.30 7.58
N LEU A 274 0.85 -6.14 8.58
CA LEU A 274 -0.19 -6.86 9.31
C LEU A 274 -1.18 -5.90 9.99
N THR A 275 -0.68 -4.90 10.71
CA THR A 275 -1.51 -3.86 11.33
C THR A 275 -2.35 -3.14 10.27
N GLN A 276 -1.76 -2.80 9.12
CA GLN A 276 -2.44 -2.14 8.00
C GLN A 276 -3.44 -3.04 7.25
N LEU A 277 -3.52 -4.33 7.57
CA LEU A 277 -4.60 -5.20 7.11
C LEU A 277 -5.70 -5.33 8.17
N ILE A 278 -5.31 -5.40 9.45
CA ILE A 278 -6.25 -5.56 10.58
C ILE A 278 -7.05 -4.28 10.84
N GLU A 279 -6.40 -3.12 10.85
CA GLU A 279 -7.06 -1.87 11.22
C GLU A 279 -8.09 -1.42 10.17
N PRO A 280 -7.79 -1.37 8.86
CA PRO A 280 -8.80 -1.04 7.86
C PRO A 280 -9.97 -2.04 7.83
N TYR A 281 -9.71 -3.32 8.15
CA TYR A 281 -10.74 -4.34 8.21
C TYR A 281 -11.67 -4.20 9.44
N THR A 282 -11.24 -3.48 10.47
CA THR A 282 -11.98 -3.35 11.74
C THR A 282 -12.39 -1.90 12.07
N CYS A 283 -11.98 -0.92 11.27
CA CYS A 283 -12.31 0.49 11.47
C CYS A 283 -13.75 0.82 11.03
N GLY A 284 -14.23 2.01 11.41
CA GLY A 284 -15.59 2.48 11.11
C GLY A 284 -15.86 2.86 9.64
N ARG A 285 -14.85 2.83 8.76
CA ARG A 285 -14.93 3.26 7.35
C ARG A 285 -14.64 2.12 6.35
N THR A 286 -14.78 0.87 6.79
CA THR A 286 -14.59 -0.30 5.92
C THR A 286 -15.58 -0.33 4.74
N ASN A 287 -15.18 -0.97 3.65
CA ASN A 287 -15.99 -1.21 2.45
C ASN A 287 -15.60 -2.55 1.79
N PRO A 288 -16.45 -3.11 0.90
CA PRO A 288 -16.21 -4.43 0.31
C PRO A 288 -14.88 -4.58 -0.47
N LEU A 289 -14.35 -3.51 -1.07
CA LEU A 289 -13.07 -3.56 -1.79
C LEU A 289 -11.91 -3.71 -0.80
N VAL A 290 -11.91 -2.91 0.27
CA VAL A 290 -10.95 -3.02 1.37
C VAL A 290 -11.04 -4.38 2.04
N ASP A 291 -12.26 -4.87 2.29
CA ASP A 291 -12.46 -6.19 2.88
C ASP A 291 -11.86 -7.31 2.02
N GLY A 292 -12.04 -7.25 0.70
CA GLY A 292 -11.46 -8.21 -0.23
C GLY A 292 -9.93 -8.24 -0.16
N LEU A 293 -9.28 -7.06 -0.15
CA LEU A 293 -7.83 -6.93 -0.01
C LEU A 293 -7.33 -7.51 1.32
N CYS A 294 -7.98 -7.15 2.44
CA CYS A 294 -7.61 -7.62 3.76
C CYS A 294 -7.75 -9.14 3.91
N VAL A 295 -8.88 -9.70 3.45
CA VAL A 295 -9.18 -11.13 3.56
C VAL A 295 -8.22 -11.98 2.71
N GLU A 296 -7.82 -11.47 1.54
CA GLU A 296 -6.85 -12.13 0.66
C GLU A 296 -5.44 -12.12 1.26
N ALA A 297 -5.01 -10.98 1.82
CA ALA A 297 -3.64 -10.75 2.25
C ALA A 297 -3.32 -11.29 3.66
N LEU A 298 -4.28 -11.31 4.61
CA LEU A 298 -4.05 -11.78 5.98
C LEU A 298 -3.47 -13.20 6.06
N PRO A 299 -4.00 -14.21 5.33
CA PRO A 299 -3.40 -15.55 5.29
C PRO A 299 -2.00 -15.59 4.69
N ARG A 300 -1.61 -14.60 3.87
CA ARG A 300 -0.25 -14.49 3.31
C ARG A 300 0.74 -14.08 4.37
N VAL A 301 0.41 -13.05 5.15
CA VAL A 301 1.22 -12.63 6.29
C VAL A 301 1.40 -13.80 7.25
N ALA A 302 0.30 -14.49 7.59
CA ALA A 302 0.31 -15.58 8.55
C ALA A 302 1.27 -16.71 8.18
N ARG A 303 1.37 -17.07 6.90
CA ARG A 303 2.25 -18.16 6.43
C ARG A 303 3.66 -17.72 6.04
N SER A 304 3.91 -16.43 5.86
CA SER A 304 5.14 -15.95 5.21
C SER A 304 5.97 -14.97 6.03
N LEU A 305 5.42 -14.22 6.97
CA LEU A 305 6.20 -13.22 7.70
C LEU A 305 7.35 -13.83 8.51
N GLN A 306 7.08 -14.86 9.32
CA GLN A 306 8.12 -15.53 10.09
C GLN A 306 9.19 -16.15 9.20
N ARG A 307 8.79 -16.75 8.06
CA ARG A 307 9.70 -17.31 7.06
C ARG A 307 10.58 -16.22 6.45
N ALA A 308 10.00 -15.12 5.97
CA ALA A 308 10.75 -14.00 5.39
C ALA A 308 11.73 -13.36 6.39
N ALA A 309 11.39 -13.33 7.68
CA ALA A 309 12.26 -12.80 8.72
C ALA A 309 13.39 -13.77 9.09
N THR A 310 13.13 -15.08 9.07
CA THR A 310 14.12 -16.12 9.44
C THR A 310 15.05 -16.46 8.28
N ASP A 311 14.49 -16.60 7.08
CA ASP A 311 15.21 -16.79 5.82
C ASP A 311 14.85 -15.64 4.86
N GLY A 312 15.71 -14.63 4.83
CA GLY A 312 15.52 -13.45 3.99
C GLY A 312 15.55 -13.75 2.49
N ARG A 313 16.05 -14.92 2.06
CA ARG A 313 16.13 -15.35 0.66
C ARG A 313 14.96 -16.21 0.22
N ASP A 314 13.99 -16.50 1.09
CA ASP A 314 12.75 -17.18 0.74
C ASP A 314 11.89 -16.30 -0.19
N ALA A 315 12.10 -16.47 -1.50
CA ALA A 315 11.47 -15.65 -2.54
C ALA A 315 9.94 -15.70 -2.46
N SER A 316 9.36 -16.88 -2.18
CA SER A 316 7.92 -17.04 -2.04
C SER A 316 7.39 -16.25 -0.85
N ALA A 317 8.08 -16.30 0.29
CA ALA A 317 7.70 -15.53 1.46
C ALA A 317 7.84 -14.01 1.23
N ARG A 318 8.89 -13.57 0.51
CA ARG A 318 9.04 -12.15 0.11
C ARG A 318 7.92 -11.69 -0.81
N SER A 319 7.54 -12.50 -1.80
CA SER A 319 6.42 -12.18 -2.71
C SER A 319 5.10 -12.05 -1.96
N ASP A 320 4.83 -12.97 -1.02
CA ASP A 320 3.64 -12.90 -0.18
C ASP A 320 3.61 -11.63 0.68
N MET A 321 4.75 -11.26 1.28
CA MET A 321 4.84 -10.06 2.10
C MET A 321 4.76 -8.77 1.27
N ALA A 322 5.33 -8.75 0.07
CA ALA A 322 5.22 -7.61 -0.84
C ALA A 322 3.76 -7.36 -1.24
N LEU A 323 3.03 -8.42 -1.61
CA LEU A 323 1.60 -8.31 -1.91
C LEU A 323 0.80 -7.90 -0.67
N ALA A 324 1.12 -8.45 0.51
CA ALA A 324 0.45 -8.07 1.74
C ALA A 324 0.65 -6.58 2.10
N SER A 325 1.87 -6.06 1.94
CA SER A 325 2.18 -4.64 2.11
C SER A 325 1.43 -3.77 1.11
N LEU A 326 1.38 -4.16 -0.16
CA LEU A 326 0.65 -3.44 -1.20
C LEU A 326 -0.85 -3.39 -0.88
N SER A 327 -1.44 -4.54 -0.51
CA SER A 327 -2.83 -4.65 -0.07
C SER A 327 -3.10 -3.80 1.18
N GLY A 328 -2.17 -3.74 2.14
CA GLY A 328 -2.26 -2.87 3.31
C GLY A 328 -2.28 -1.39 2.95
N GLY A 329 -1.39 -0.96 2.04
CA GLY A 329 -1.37 0.42 1.51
C GLY A 329 -2.66 0.80 0.78
N LEU A 330 -3.19 -0.09 -0.05
CA LEU A 330 -4.48 0.11 -0.71
C LEU A 330 -5.64 0.14 0.29
N ALA A 331 -5.63 -0.72 1.29
CA ALA A 331 -6.65 -0.79 2.34
C ALA A 331 -6.68 0.50 3.17
N LEU A 332 -5.53 0.95 3.66
CA LEU A 332 -5.43 2.16 4.48
C LEU A 332 -5.78 3.42 3.69
N ALA A 333 -5.44 3.49 2.40
CA ALA A 333 -5.75 4.64 1.56
C ALA A 333 -7.26 4.82 1.35
N ASN A 334 -8.04 3.73 1.44
CA ASN A 334 -9.46 3.70 1.07
C ASN A 334 -10.42 3.48 2.26
N ALA A 335 -9.94 3.16 3.45
CA ALA A 335 -10.74 3.12 4.68
C ALA A 335 -10.11 3.92 5.83
N GLY A 336 -8.79 3.89 5.95
CA GLY A 336 -8.05 4.45 7.08
C GLY A 336 -7.76 3.42 8.17
N LEU A 337 -7.16 3.89 9.26
CA LEU A 337 -6.50 3.07 10.28
C LEU A 337 -7.21 3.20 11.64
N GLY A 338 -6.60 2.65 12.69
CA GLY A 338 -7.14 2.59 14.04
C GLY A 338 -6.17 3.10 15.10
N ALA A 339 -6.36 2.62 16.33
CA ALA A 339 -5.63 3.10 17.50
C ALA A 339 -4.12 2.77 17.47
N VAL A 340 -3.68 1.70 16.81
CA VAL A 340 -2.24 1.40 16.68
C VAL A 340 -1.54 2.56 15.99
N HIS A 341 -2.04 2.97 14.83
CA HIS A 341 -1.46 4.11 14.10
C HIS A 341 -1.76 5.45 14.78
N GLY A 342 -2.89 5.57 15.47
CA GLY A 342 -3.22 6.72 16.30
C GLY A 342 -2.17 7.01 17.37
N PHE A 343 -1.62 5.98 18.01
CA PHE A 343 -0.50 6.11 18.94
C PHE A 343 0.88 6.15 18.25
N ALA A 344 1.07 5.41 17.15
CA ALA A 344 2.36 5.35 16.47
C ALA A 344 2.79 6.70 15.86
N GLY A 345 1.84 7.54 15.44
CA GLY A 345 2.11 8.90 14.94
C GLY A 345 2.80 9.79 16.00
N PRO A 346 2.15 10.06 17.14
CA PRO A 346 2.73 10.81 18.25
C PRO A 346 4.03 10.22 18.77
N ILE A 347 4.08 8.90 19.00
CA ILE A 347 5.29 8.22 19.50
C ILE A 347 6.46 8.44 18.55
N GLY A 348 6.24 8.28 17.24
CA GLY A 348 7.29 8.50 16.23
C GLY A 348 7.73 9.97 16.08
N GLY A 349 6.93 10.93 16.55
CA GLY A 349 7.31 12.35 16.62
C GLY A 349 8.06 12.72 17.90
N MET A 350 7.79 12.02 19.00
CA MET A 350 8.36 12.29 20.32
C MET A 350 9.64 11.51 20.60
N PHE A 351 9.77 10.32 20.03
CA PHE A 351 10.85 9.37 20.29
C PHE A 351 11.49 8.90 18.98
N SER A 352 12.76 8.51 19.05
CA SER A 352 13.47 7.88 17.92
C SER A 352 13.10 6.39 17.78
N ALA A 353 11.80 6.10 17.76
CA ALA A 353 11.25 4.76 17.65
C ALA A 353 10.78 4.48 16.21
N PRO A 354 11.28 3.44 15.53
CA PRO A 354 10.86 3.12 14.16
C PRO A 354 9.37 2.79 14.09
N HIS A 355 8.66 3.41 13.15
CA HIS A 355 7.20 3.32 13.01
C HIS A 355 6.66 1.87 13.07
N GLY A 356 7.18 0.98 12.21
CA GLY A 356 6.71 -0.41 12.18
C GLY A 356 6.99 -1.19 13.46
N ALA A 357 8.04 -0.84 14.20
CA ALA A 357 8.35 -1.47 15.48
C ALA A 357 7.37 -1.01 16.58
N VAL A 358 6.97 0.27 16.58
CA VAL A 358 5.91 0.79 17.45
C VAL A 358 4.57 0.13 17.10
N CYS A 359 4.21 0.05 15.82
CA CYS A 359 2.99 -0.64 15.37
C CYS A 359 2.97 -2.11 15.84
N ALA A 360 4.08 -2.82 15.67
CA ALA A 360 4.22 -4.21 16.10
C ALA A 360 4.07 -4.39 17.61
N ALA A 361 4.69 -3.52 18.41
CA ALA A 361 4.62 -3.57 19.87
C ALA A 361 3.20 -3.29 20.39
N LEU A 362 2.46 -2.38 19.74
CA LEU A 362 1.13 -1.97 20.16
C LEU A 362 0.02 -2.91 19.70
N LEU A 363 0.15 -3.53 18.53
CA LEU A 363 -0.92 -4.29 17.88
C LEU A 363 -1.64 -5.30 18.80
N PRO A 364 -0.98 -6.24 19.50
CA PRO A 364 -1.69 -7.22 20.33
C PRO A 364 -2.47 -6.55 21.47
N HIS A 365 -1.93 -5.49 22.06
CA HIS A 365 -2.56 -4.76 23.16
C HIS A 365 -3.77 -3.95 22.68
N VAL A 366 -3.65 -3.29 21.52
CA VAL A 366 -4.75 -2.54 20.91
C VAL A 366 -5.88 -3.49 20.48
N MET A 367 -5.56 -4.65 19.89
CA MET A 367 -6.59 -5.65 19.57
C MET A 367 -7.35 -6.10 20.83
N ALA A 368 -6.64 -6.37 21.93
CA ALA A 368 -7.25 -6.76 23.21
C ALA A 368 -8.15 -5.64 23.77
N ALA A 369 -7.66 -4.39 23.79
CA ALA A 369 -8.41 -3.23 24.26
C ALA A 369 -9.66 -2.96 23.40
N ASN A 370 -9.54 -3.08 22.08
CA ASN A 370 -10.68 -2.95 21.17
C ASN A 370 -11.74 -4.03 21.42
N LEU A 371 -11.33 -5.29 21.63
CA LEU A 371 -12.26 -6.37 21.93
C LEU A 371 -12.98 -6.18 23.27
N GLN A 372 -12.27 -5.76 24.30
CA GLN A 372 -12.87 -5.42 25.59
C GLN A 372 -13.89 -4.28 25.43
N ALA A 373 -13.48 -3.18 24.80
CA ALA A 373 -14.34 -2.04 24.55
C ALA A 373 -15.58 -2.38 23.72
N LEU A 374 -15.45 -3.25 22.71
CA LEU A 374 -16.57 -3.72 21.91
C LEU A 374 -17.53 -4.54 22.76
N ARG A 375 -17.05 -5.46 23.61
CA ARG A 375 -17.90 -6.27 24.49
C ARG A 375 -18.64 -5.42 25.52
N GLU A 376 -17.98 -4.43 26.09
CA GLU A 376 -18.56 -3.58 27.14
C GLU A 376 -19.53 -2.53 26.57
N ARG A 377 -19.12 -1.84 25.49
CA ARG A 377 -19.83 -0.66 24.97
C ARG A 377 -20.70 -0.95 23.76
N SER A 378 -20.43 -2.01 23.01
CA SER A 378 -21.10 -2.31 21.74
C SER A 378 -21.15 -3.81 21.41
N PRO A 379 -21.72 -4.66 22.30
CA PRO A 379 -21.64 -6.13 22.19
C PRO A 379 -22.32 -6.70 20.93
N ARG A 380 -23.17 -5.91 20.26
CA ARG A 380 -23.83 -6.28 19.00
C ARG A 380 -23.11 -5.73 17.76
N SER A 381 -21.93 -5.12 17.93
CA SER A 381 -21.18 -4.56 16.81
C SER A 381 -20.71 -5.67 15.85
N PRO A 382 -20.91 -5.51 14.53
CA PRO A 382 -20.38 -6.45 13.55
C PRO A 382 -18.84 -6.53 13.55
N THR A 383 -18.15 -5.56 14.16
CA THR A 383 -16.69 -5.57 14.31
C THR A 383 -16.20 -6.75 15.16
N LEU A 384 -16.99 -7.26 16.12
CA LEU A 384 -16.61 -8.46 16.88
C LEU A 384 -16.47 -9.68 15.96
N ALA A 385 -17.43 -9.88 15.05
CA ALA A 385 -17.38 -10.96 14.05
C ALA A 385 -16.21 -10.77 13.08
N ARG A 386 -15.82 -9.52 12.77
CA ARG A 386 -14.62 -9.23 11.97
C ARG A 386 -13.34 -9.65 12.67
N TYR A 387 -13.20 -9.43 13.98
CA TYR A 387 -12.06 -9.94 14.75
C TYR A 387 -12.04 -11.47 14.84
N GLU A 388 -13.19 -12.14 14.95
CA GLU A 388 -13.27 -13.60 14.83
C GLU A 388 -12.81 -14.07 13.45
N HIS A 389 -13.23 -13.38 12.39
CA HIS A 389 -12.81 -13.72 11.04
C HIS A 389 -11.29 -13.53 10.86
N ILE A 390 -10.70 -12.44 11.36
CA ILE A 390 -9.24 -12.25 11.41
C ILE A 390 -8.58 -13.43 12.12
N ALA A 391 -9.09 -13.84 13.28
CA ALA A 391 -8.52 -14.97 14.02
C ALA A 391 -8.52 -16.25 13.18
N ARG A 392 -9.60 -16.54 12.45
CA ARG A 392 -9.69 -17.71 11.55
C ARG A 392 -8.70 -17.61 10.39
N LEU A 393 -8.56 -16.43 9.78
CA LEU A 393 -7.62 -16.21 8.66
C LEU A 393 -6.16 -16.34 9.09
N LEU A 394 -5.80 -15.84 10.27
CA LEU A 394 -4.43 -15.89 10.79
C LEU A 394 -4.05 -17.27 11.32
N THR A 395 -4.97 -17.96 11.97
CA THR A 395 -4.70 -19.28 12.58
C THR A 395 -4.94 -20.45 11.63
N GLY A 396 -5.72 -20.26 10.56
CA GLY A 396 -6.23 -21.34 9.72
C GLY A 396 -7.28 -22.22 10.41
N ASN A 397 -7.68 -21.91 11.65
CA ASN A 397 -8.66 -22.69 12.40
C ASN A 397 -10.07 -22.08 12.22
N PRO A 398 -11.05 -22.80 11.62
CA PRO A 398 -12.40 -22.27 11.40
C PRO A 398 -13.19 -22.04 12.71
N GLN A 399 -12.78 -22.66 13.82
CA GLN A 399 -13.38 -22.49 15.13
C GLN A 399 -12.69 -21.42 15.99
N ALA A 400 -11.69 -20.72 15.43
CA ALA A 400 -11.01 -19.65 16.16
C ALA A 400 -11.99 -18.52 16.51
N ILE A 401 -11.86 -18.03 17.74
CA ILE A 401 -12.56 -16.87 18.26
C ILE A 401 -11.63 -15.65 18.27
N ALA A 402 -12.19 -14.45 18.44
CA ALA A 402 -11.42 -13.20 18.39
C ALA A 402 -10.20 -13.17 19.34
N ALA A 403 -10.31 -13.80 20.52
CA ALA A 403 -9.22 -13.90 21.48
C ALA A 403 -8.03 -14.71 20.95
N ASP A 404 -8.27 -15.72 20.10
CA ASP A 404 -7.21 -16.51 19.47
C ASP A 404 -6.39 -15.66 18.50
N GLY A 405 -7.01 -14.68 17.83
CA GLY A 405 -6.31 -13.71 16.99
C GLY A 405 -5.32 -12.85 17.79
N VAL A 406 -5.73 -12.37 18.96
CA VAL A 406 -4.83 -11.63 19.88
C VAL A 406 -3.68 -12.52 20.35
N ALA A 407 -3.97 -13.76 20.75
CA ALA A 407 -2.97 -14.71 21.19
C ALA A 407 -1.98 -15.08 20.08
N TRP A 408 -2.47 -15.20 18.83
CA TRP A 408 -1.65 -15.45 17.66
C TRP A 408 -0.69 -14.28 17.39
N VAL A 409 -1.18 -13.04 17.34
CA VAL A 409 -0.34 -11.86 17.13
C VAL A 409 0.69 -11.70 18.26
N THR A 410 0.28 -11.92 19.52
CA THR A 410 1.18 -11.88 20.68
C THR A 410 2.30 -12.92 20.57
N ARG A 411 2.00 -14.12 20.06
CA ARG A 411 3.00 -15.15 19.81
C ARG A 411 3.94 -14.74 18.69
N LEU A 412 3.40 -14.25 17.58
CA LEU A 412 4.19 -13.78 16.45
C LEU A 412 5.17 -12.67 16.86
N CYS A 413 4.75 -11.69 17.67
CA CYS A 413 5.64 -10.65 18.19
C CYS A 413 6.82 -11.24 18.97
N ARG A 414 6.59 -12.28 19.78
CA ARG A 414 7.66 -12.97 20.52
C ARG A 414 8.60 -13.74 19.59
N GLU A 415 8.04 -14.48 18.64
CA GLU A 415 8.81 -15.26 17.67
C GLU A 415 9.68 -14.38 16.76
N LEU A 416 9.20 -13.18 16.43
CA LEU A 416 9.93 -12.17 15.66
C LEU A 416 10.85 -11.29 16.51
N ALA A 417 10.93 -11.54 17.82
CA ALA A 417 11.69 -10.74 18.78
C ALA A 417 11.39 -9.22 18.70
N ILE A 418 10.11 -8.87 18.54
CA ILE A 418 9.67 -7.47 18.51
C ILE A 418 9.95 -6.82 19.87
N PRO A 419 10.74 -5.73 19.92
CA PRO A 419 11.04 -5.05 21.17
C PRO A 419 9.81 -4.31 21.71
N GLY A 420 9.67 -4.28 23.03
CA GLY A 420 8.71 -3.41 23.69
C GLY A 420 9.12 -1.93 23.64
N LEU A 421 8.18 -1.03 23.96
CA LEU A 421 8.38 0.42 23.84
C LEU A 421 9.56 0.96 24.68
N GLY A 422 9.87 0.34 25.82
CA GLY A 422 11.01 0.72 26.67
C GLY A 422 12.38 0.59 25.99
N ARG A 423 12.47 -0.09 24.83
CA ARG A 423 13.67 -0.10 23.97
C ARG A 423 14.07 1.30 23.47
N TRP A 424 13.11 2.22 23.41
CA TRP A 424 13.29 3.61 22.95
C TRP A 424 13.04 4.61 24.08
N ASP A 425 13.30 4.20 25.32
CA ASP A 425 13.19 5.02 26.53
C ASP A 425 11.77 5.55 26.81
N ILE A 426 10.75 4.89 26.25
CA ILE A 426 9.34 5.22 26.51
C ILE A 426 8.91 4.54 27.80
N GLY A 427 8.48 5.32 28.78
CA GLY A 427 8.06 4.84 30.10
C GLY A 427 6.74 5.46 30.58
N PRO A 428 6.27 5.06 31.78
CA PRO A 428 4.99 5.53 32.33
C PRO A 428 4.87 7.04 32.49
N ALA A 429 6.00 7.76 32.64
CA ALA A 429 6.03 9.21 32.73
C ALA A 429 5.60 9.90 31.42
N ASP A 430 5.77 9.23 30.27
CA ASP A 430 5.45 9.78 28.95
C ASP A 430 3.99 9.52 28.54
N PHE A 431 3.31 8.58 29.22
CA PHE A 431 1.98 8.12 28.82
C PHE A 431 0.92 9.23 28.78
N PRO A 432 0.85 10.19 29.73
CA PRO A 432 -0.12 11.28 29.66
C PRO A 432 0.01 12.11 28.37
N GLU A 433 1.23 12.51 28.00
CA GLU A 433 1.47 13.30 26.78
C GLU A 433 1.19 12.49 25.50
N ILE A 434 1.59 11.21 25.47
CA ILE A 434 1.29 10.30 24.34
C ILE A 434 -0.23 10.16 24.15
N VAL A 435 -0.98 9.99 25.25
CA VAL A 435 -2.44 9.87 25.19
C VAL A 435 -3.10 11.16 24.74
N GLU A 436 -2.67 12.31 25.25
CA GLU A 436 -3.18 13.62 24.83
C GLU A 436 -2.97 13.84 23.33
N LYS A 437 -1.80 13.53 22.79
CA LYS A 437 -1.48 13.70 21.36
C LYS A 437 -2.14 12.67 20.44
N ALA A 438 -2.62 11.55 20.98
CA ALA A 438 -3.28 10.48 20.21
C ALA A 438 -4.81 10.66 20.09
N GLN A 439 -5.39 11.62 20.83
CA GLN A 439 -6.79 12.03 20.74
C GLN A 439 -7.01 12.99 19.57
#